data_AF-A0A5N6T5S3-F1
#
_entry.id   AF-A0A5N6T5S3-F1
#
_cell.length_a   1.000
_cell.length_b   1.000
_cell.length_c   1.000
_cell.angle_alpha   90.00
_cell.angle_beta   90.00
_cell.angle_gamma   90.00
#
_symmetry.space_group_name_H-M   'P 1'
#
loop_
_entity.id
_entity.type
_entity.pdbx_description
1 polymer ?
#
loop_
_entity_poly.entity_id
_entity_poly.type
_entity_poly.pdbx_seq_one_letter_code
_entity_poly.pdbx_strand_id
1 'polypeptide(L)'
;MKLNLLFFLFFILSLASASPVAEADDLDDLEGLYERDSTVEHLQRDHTCNQQERRCEPGRWNSKSCKCSGKWCDQFDPHCNNWNWNQCKCMKKCDGPDRRCKPGNWDLSSCKCRGIWCDQFDPHCNNWNWNQCKCMKKCDRPDRRCKPGDWDWNSCHCKGKWCDNYDSNCNNWNWNQCKCMKKCDGPDRRCKPGDWDWNSCKCRGKWCNNYDSNCKTWNWDTCQCKKVCRQADNSCKPQDWDWNNCRCKGKRCDNFQSNCNNWDWDHCKCRHKT
;
A
#
# COMPACT_ATOMS: atom_id res chain seq x y z
N MET A 1 21.49 51.36 13.09
CA MET A 1 22.77 51.99 13.43
C MET A 1 23.13 51.69 14.88
N LYS A 2 24.15 50.85 15.12
CA LYS A 2 25.23 51.01 16.12
C LYS A 2 25.98 49.67 16.25
N LEU A 3 27.22 49.73 15.79
CA LEU A 3 28.30 48.75 15.94
C LEU A 3 28.65 48.52 17.42
N ASN A 4 29.21 47.35 17.72
CA ASN A 4 30.54 47.30 18.32
C ASN A 4 31.23 45.96 18.00
N LEU A 5 32.13 46.04 17.01
CA LEU A 5 33.35 45.25 16.89
C LEU A 5 34.35 45.75 17.94
N LEU A 6 35.27 44.88 18.37
CA LEU A 6 36.62 45.07 18.94
C LEU A 6 36.79 44.06 20.11
N PHE A 7 37.85 43.28 20.30
CA PHE A 7 39.19 43.12 19.73
C PHE A 7 39.68 41.75 20.26
N PHE A 8 40.15 40.82 19.43
CA PHE A 8 41.54 40.63 19.00
C PHE A 8 42.51 40.01 20.04
N LEU A 9 42.99 38.80 19.68
CA LEU A 9 44.28 38.16 19.97
C LEU A 9 44.73 37.89 21.43
N PHE A 10 44.95 36.60 21.74
CA PHE A 10 46.26 36.05 22.19
C PHE A 10 46.22 34.52 21.93
N PHE A 11 46.94 34.01 20.92
CA PHE A 11 48.34 33.54 20.96
C PHE A 11 48.52 32.13 21.56
N ILE A 12 48.79 31.19 20.65
CA ILE A 12 49.77 30.10 20.73
C ILE A 12 49.71 29.18 21.95
N LEU A 13 49.28 27.94 21.72
CA LEU A 13 50.01 26.79 22.24
C LEU A 13 49.92 25.62 21.25
N SER A 14 50.99 25.51 20.48
CA SER A 14 51.47 24.29 19.86
C SER A 14 51.62 23.22 20.93
N LEU A 15 50.97 22.07 20.74
CA LEU A 15 51.48 20.79 21.23
C LEU A 15 51.36 19.77 20.11
N ALA A 16 52.50 19.53 19.48
CA ALA A 16 52.79 18.31 18.77
C ALA A 16 52.85 17.16 19.79
N SER A 17 52.19 16.06 19.47
CA SER A 17 52.46 14.73 20.02
C SER A 17 52.10 13.77 18.89
N ALA A 18 53.02 13.54 17.94
CA ALA A 18 54.07 12.54 18.04
C ALA A 18 53.47 11.16 18.33
N SER A 19 53.29 10.39 17.26
CA SER A 19 53.00 8.96 17.27
C SER A 19 54.08 8.21 18.03
N PRO A 20 53.76 7.21 18.87
CA PRO A 20 54.67 6.12 19.11
C PRO A 20 54.62 5.17 17.90
N VAL A 21 55.67 5.24 17.11
CA VAL A 21 56.18 4.13 16.31
C VAL A 21 56.45 2.98 17.30
N ALA A 22 55.77 1.84 17.10
CA ALA A 22 56.23 0.59 17.69
C ALA A 22 57.22 -0.01 16.70
N GLU A 23 58.50 0.21 16.99
CA GLU A 23 59.62 -0.52 16.40
C GLU A 23 59.50 -1.99 16.76
N ALA A 24 59.85 -2.83 15.79
CA ALA A 24 60.02 -4.25 15.96
C ALA A 24 61.28 -4.48 16.79
N ASP A 25 61.14 -5.20 17.90
CA ASP A 25 62.27 -5.83 18.57
C ASP A 25 62.65 -7.09 17.78
N ASP A 26 63.81 -7.03 17.13
CA ASP A 26 64.63 -8.19 16.80
C ASP A 26 65.18 -8.79 18.10
N LEU A 27 64.84 -10.04 18.39
CA LEU A 27 65.67 -10.92 19.22
C LEU A 27 65.66 -12.32 18.60
N ASP A 28 66.77 -12.58 17.91
CA ASP A 28 67.62 -13.77 18.01
C ASP A 28 66.97 -15.15 18.18
N ASP A 29 67.20 -15.95 17.14
CA ASP A 29 67.99 -17.18 17.24
C ASP A 29 67.40 -18.27 18.16
N LEU A 30 66.60 -19.16 17.57
CA LEU A 30 66.67 -20.57 17.93
C LEU A 30 66.37 -21.44 16.71
N GLU A 31 67.46 -21.89 16.10
CA GLU A 31 67.58 -23.08 15.27
C GLU A 31 66.90 -24.27 15.99
N GLY A 32 65.69 -24.60 15.56
CA GLY A 32 64.88 -25.69 16.10
C GLY A 32 64.52 -26.66 14.98
N LEU A 33 65.47 -27.55 14.66
CA LEU A 33 65.25 -28.78 13.90
C LEU A 33 64.00 -29.50 14.43
N TYR A 34 62.90 -29.46 13.67
CA TYR A 34 61.84 -30.46 13.83
C TYR A 34 62.01 -31.49 12.72
N GLU A 35 62.86 -32.45 13.03
CA GLU A 35 62.81 -33.77 12.46
C GLU A 35 61.44 -34.42 12.72
N ARG A 36 61.05 -35.16 11.71
CA ARG A 36 59.98 -36.13 11.61
C ARG A 36 60.05 -37.19 12.71
N ASP A 37 59.01 -37.26 13.55
CA ASP A 37 58.46 -38.49 14.16
C ASP A 37 57.04 -38.15 14.64
N SER A 38 55.94 -38.67 14.08
CA SER A 38 55.52 -40.07 14.03
C SER A 38 55.62 -40.80 15.36
N THR A 39 54.89 -40.32 16.38
CA THR A 39 54.06 -41.13 17.30
C THR A 39 53.56 -40.24 18.44
N VAL A 40 52.38 -39.66 18.28
CA VAL A 40 51.57 -39.21 19.41
C VAL A 40 50.21 -39.87 19.23
N GLU A 41 49.85 -40.75 20.16
CA GLU A 41 48.50 -41.30 20.30
C GLU A 41 47.52 -40.13 20.50
N HIS A 42 47.00 -39.61 19.39
CA HIS A 42 45.86 -38.72 19.41
C HIS A 42 44.61 -39.57 19.42
N LEU A 43 43.83 -39.41 20.49
CA LEU A 43 42.40 -39.68 20.55
C LEU A 43 41.78 -39.65 19.16
N GLN A 44 41.12 -40.74 18.77
CA GLN A 44 40.20 -40.79 17.63
C GLN A 44 39.18 -39.66 17.76
N ARG A 45 39.46 -38.54 17.09
CA ARG A 45 38.59 -37.37 17.01
C ARG A 45 38.54 -36.97 15.54
N ASP A 46 37.45 -37.39 14.90
CA ASP A 46 36.98 -36.99 13.58
C ASP A 46 38.04 -36.38 12.63
N HIS A 47 38.62 -37.22 11.77
CA HIS A 47 39.60 -36.85 10.74
C HIS A 47 39.03 -35.99 9.60
N THR A 48 38.09 -35.09 9.86
CA THR A 48 37.50 -34.19 8.85
C THR A 48 38.02 -32.76 9.00
N CYS A 49 38.79 -32.30 8.00
CA CYS A 49 39.17 -30.90 7.87
C CYS A 49 38.01 -30.12 7.27
N ASN A 50 37.07 -29.71 8.13
CA ASN A 50 35.80 -29.09 7.74
C ASN A 50 35.94 -27.66 7.20
N GLN A 51 37.09 -27.01 7.41
CA GLN A 51 37.38 -25.72 6.80
C GLN A 51 38.01 -25.92 5.43
N GLN A 52 37.41 -25.32 4.41
CA GLN A 52 38.03 -25.23 3.10
C GLN A 52 39.28 -24.35 3.19
N GLU A 53 40.40 -24.89 2.71
CA GLU A 53 41.65 -24.15 2.72
C GLU A 53 41.65 -23.06 1.64
N ARG A 54 41.85 -21.81 2.03
CA ARG A 54 41.72 -20.63 1.15
C ARG A 54 42.76 -20.62 0.02
N ARG A 55 43.90 -21.28 0.22
CA ARG A 55 44.98 -21.43 -0.77
C ARG A 55 44.71 -22.51 -1.83
N CYS A 56 43.64 -23.29 -1.67
CA CYS A 56 43.21 -24.30 -2.63
C CYS A 56 42.09 -23.76 -3.52
N GLU A 57 42.17 -24.05 -4.81
CA GLU A 57 41.14 -23.71 -5.79
C GLU A 57 39.72 -24.11 -5.31
N PRO A 58 38.72 -23.21 -5.41
CA PRO A 58 37.37 -23.48 -4.94
C PRO A 58 36.77 -24.76 -5.50
N GLY A 59 36.20 -25.59 -4.62
CA GLY A 59 35.58 -26.86 -5.00
C GLY A 59 36.56 -28.02 -5.21
N ARG A 60 37.86 -27.82 -4.98
CA ARG A 60 38.91 -28.86 -5.10
C ARG A 60 39.49 -29.32 -3.76
N TRP A 61 38.95 -28.87 -2.65
CA TRP A 61 39.33 -29.31 -1.30
C TRP A 61 38.59 -30.59 -0.91
N ASN A 62 39.32 -31.64 -0.54
CA ASN A 62 38.74 -32.84 0.03
C ASN A 62 38.84 -32.80 1.56
N SER A 63 37.72 -32.56 2.23
CA SER A 63 37.65 -32.47 3.69
C SER A 63 37.92 -33.80 4.42
N LYS A 64 37.73 -34.95 3.74
CA LYS A 64 37.98 -36.28 4.33
C LYS A 64 39.46 -36.68 4.30
N SER A 65 40.22 -36.19 3.32
CA SER A 65 41.65 -36.47 3.19
C SER A 65 42.54 -35.26 3.50
N CYS A 66 41.94 -34.10 3.80
CA CYS A 66 42.61 -32.82 4.04
C CYS A 66 43.60 -32.46 2.91
N LYS A 67 43.23 -32.75 1.67
CA LYS A 67 44.08 -32.56 0.49
C LYS A 67 43.37 -31.72 -0.57
N CYS A 68 44.13 -30.82 -1.18
CA CYS A 68 43.71 -30.11 -2.39
C CYS A 68 44.01 -30.98 -3.62
N SER A 69 43.02 -31.23 -4.46
CA SER A 69 43.20 -31.90 -5.77
C SER A 69 43.33 -30.91 -6.93
N GLY A 70 43.21 -29.61 -6.65
CA GLY A 70 43.27 -28.52 -7.62
C GLY A 70 44.57 -27.72 -7.54
N LYS A 71 44.57 -26.52 -8.12
CA LYS A 71 45.70 -25.61 -8.00
C LYS A 71 45.84 -25.11 -6.56
N TRP A 72 47.06 -25.13 -6.06
CA TRP A 72 47.45 -24.58 -4.78
C TRP A 72 48.29 -23.33 -5.00
N CYS A 73 47.92 -22.21 -4.39
CA CYS A 73 48.64 -20.95 -4.51
C CYS A 73 49.03 -20.45 -3.11
N ASP A 74 50.31 -20.56 -2.75
CA ASP A 74 50.80 -20.14 -1.43
C ASP A 74 50.63 -18.63 -1.16
N GLN A 75 50.69 -17.83 -2.22
CA GLN A 75 50.50 -16.37 -2.17
C GLN A 75 49.04 -15.93 -2.38
N PHE A 76 48.08 -16.84 -2.14
CA PHE A 76 46.66 -16.50 -2.31
C PHE A 76 46.28 -15.28 -1.47
N ASP A 77 45.82 -14.23 -2.15
CA ASP A 77 45.32 -13.02 -1.50
C ASP A 77 43.79 -13.09 -1.37
N PRO A 78 43.25 -13.31 -0.15
CA PRO A 78 41.80 -13.38 0.07
C PRO A 78 41.09 -12.03 -0.18
N HIS A 79 41.83 -10.93 -0.29
CA HIS A 79 41.29 -9.61 -0.62
C HIS A 79 41.29 -9.35 -2.14
N CYS A 80 41.80 -10.28 -2.95
CA CYS A 80 41.73 -10.20 -4.39
C CYS A 80 40.41 -10.75 -4.94
N ASN A 81 39.57 -9.85 -5.46
CA ASN A 81 38.28 -10.23 -6.05
C ASN A 81 38.38 -10.94 -7.42
N ASN A 82 39.54 -10.87 -8.07
CA ASN A 82 39.77 -11.46 -9.39
C ASN A 82 41.08 -12.25 -9.42
N TRP A 83 41.16 -13.26 -8.56
CA TRP A 83 42.32 -14.15 -8.46
C TRP A 83 42.39 -15.11 -9.65
N ASN A 84 43.54 -15.17 -10.32
CA ASN A 84 43.79 -16.15 -11.37
C ASN A 84 44.51 -17.38 -10.78
N TRP A 85 43.77 -18.48 -10.62
CA TRP A 85 44.26 -19.75 -10.08
C TRP A 85 45.33 -20.44 -10.94
N ASN A 86 45.37 -20.18 -12.25
CA ASN A 86 46.39 -20.76 -13.14
C ASN A 86 47.73 -20.04 -13.03
N GLN A 87 47.69 -18.73 -12.78
CA GLN A 87 48.88 -17.89 -12.69
C GLN A 87 49.25 -17.54 -11.25
N CYS A 88 48.47 -18.01 -10.27
CA CYS A 88 48.58 -17.68 -8.85
C CYS A 88 48.85 -16.19 -8.60
N LYS A 89 48.11 -15.31 -9.28
CA LYS A 89 48.25 -13.86 -9.13
C LYS A 89 46.90 -13.16 -9.17
N CYS A 90 46.84 -12.04 -8.46
CA CYS A 90 45.69 -11.16 -8.50
C CYS A 90 45.69 -10.36 -9.80
N MET A 91 44.61 -10.47 -10.59
CA MET A 91 44.48 -9.68 -11.82
C MET A 91 44.10 -8.22 -11.54
N LYS A 92 43.36 -7.97 -10.44
CA LYS A 92 43.01 -6.63 -9.97
C LYS A 92 42.57 -6.65 -8.50
N LYS A 93 43.16 -5.78 -7.66
CA LYS A 93 42.69 -5.54 -6.29
C LYS A 93 41.68 -4.41 -6.29
N CYS A 94 40.51 -4.61 -5.68
CA CYS A 94 39.56 -3.55 -5.36
C CYS A 94 39.30 -3.60 -3.86
N ASP A 95 39.23 -2.44 -3.21
CA ASP A 95 38.94 -2.34 -1.76
C ASP A 95 37.48 -2.68 -1.39
N GLY A 96 36.69 -3.14 -2.36
CA GLY A 96 35.28 -3.52 -2.23
C GLY A 96 34.33 -2.56 -2.96
N PRO A 97 33.01 -2.78 -2.84
CA PRO A 97 32.01 -1.89 -3.44
C PRO A 97 31.99 -0.51 -2.79
N ASP A 98 32.09 0.56 -3.59
CA ASP A 98 31.92 1.93 -3.10
C ASP A 98 30.48 2.16 -2.62
N ARG A 99 30.32 2.73 -1.43
CA ARG A 99 29.02 2.99 -0.80
C ARG A 99 28.17 4.03 -1.55
N ARG A 100 28.76 4.83 -2.44
CA ARG A 100 28.03 5.78 -3.30
C ARG A 100 27.43 5.11 -4.54
N CYS A 101 27.84 3.89 -4.85
CA CYS A 101 27.24 3.09 -5.89
C CYS A 101 26.02 2.35 -5.36
N LYS A 102 24.91 2.39 -6.10
CA LYS A 102 23.70 1.65 -5.73
C LYS A 102 24.04 0.15 -5.54
N PRO A 103 23.57 -0.50 -4.46
CA PRO A 103 23.79 -1.92 -4.23
C PRO A 103 23.41 -2.77 -5.45
N GLY A 104 24.29 -3.69 -5.84
CA GLY A 104 24.15 -4.54 -7.01
C GLY A 104 24.74 -3.97 -8.32
N ASN A 105 25.09 -2.69 -8.36
CA ASN A 105 25.66 -2.06 -9.57
C ASN A 105 27.19 -2.04 -9.59
N TRP A 106 27.87 -2.51 -8.54
CA TRP A 106 29.34 -2.51 -8.50
C TRP A 106 29.93 -3.68 -9.30
N ASP A 107 30.78 -3.38 -10.27
CA ASP A 107 31.53 -4.37 -11.04
C ASP A 107 32.91 -4.61 -10.40
N LEU A 108 33.08 -5.79 -9.80
CA LEU A 108 34.31 -6.23 -9.14
C LEU A 108 35.47 -6.47 -10.11
N SER A 109 35.21 -6.74 -11.39
CA SER A 109 36.27 -6.96 -12.38
C SER A 109 36.88 -5.64 -12.85
N SER A 110 36.07 -4.59 -12.97
CA SER A 110 36.54 -3.25 -13.38
C SER A 110 36.74 -2.28 -12.22
N CYS A 111 36.34 -2.61 -10.99
CA CYS A 111 36.26 -1.70 -9.84
C CYS A 111 35.49 -0.41 -10.16
N LYS A 112 34.36 -0.52 -10.87
CA LYS A 112 33.53 0.63 -11.28
C LYS A 112 32.07 0.37 -11.00
N CYS A 113 31.32 1.44 -10.73
CA CYS A 113 29.87 1.39 -10.65
C CYS A 113 29.27 1.38 -12.06
N ARG A 114 28.51 0.34 -12.39
CA ARG A 114 27.71 0.22 -13.60
C ARG A 114 26.25 0.57 -13.27
N GLY A 115 25.93 1.85 -13.24
CA GLY A 115 24.56 2.32 -13.03
C GLY A 115 24.51 3.58 -12.17
N ILE A 116 23.56 3.60 -11.23
CA ILE A 116 23.30 4.78 -10.41
C ILE A 116 24.41 5.01 -9.39
N TRP A 117 25.01 6.20 -9.46
CA TRP A 117 26.00 6.74 -8.54
C TRP A 117 25.44 7.99 -7.88
N CYS A 118 25.56 8.08 -6.55
CA CYS A 118 25.09 9.23 -5.77
C CYS A 118 26.24 9.84 -4.97
N ASP A 119 26.76 10.99 -5.42
CA ASP A 119 27.88 11.68 -4.77
C ASP A 119 27.56 12.11 -3.33
N GLN A 120 26.30 12.44 -3.07
CA GLN A 120 25.82 12.91 -1.76
C GLN A 120 25.27 11.78 -0.89
N PHE A 121 25.66 10.52 -1.16
CA PHE A 121 25.20 9.39 -0.36
C PHE A 121 25.46 9.62 1.13
N ASP A 122 24.39 9.59 1.92
CA ASP A 122 24.45 9.71 3.37
C ASP A 122 24.30 8.30 4.02
N PRO A 123 25.38 7.73 4.58
CA PRO A 123 25.34 6.42 5.23
C PRO A 123 24.52 6.40 6.52
N HIS A 124 24.19 7.57 7.10
CA HIS A 124 23.34 7.69 8.29
C HIS A 124 21.86 7.82 7.94
N CYS A 125 21.53 7.92 6.65
CA CYS A 125 20.15 7.94 6.18
C CYS A 125 19.55 6.53 6.11
N ASN A 126 18.64 6.23 7.04
CA ASN A 126 17.93 4.94 7.06
C ASN A 126 16.90 4.74 5.92
N ASN A 127 16.56 5.81 5.18
CA ASN A 127 15.57 5.76 4.08
C ASN A 127 16.10 6.50 2.84
N TRP A 128 17.23 6.04 2.32
CA TRP A 128 17.86 6.64 1.15
C TRP A 128 17.13 6.27 -0.15
N ASN A 129 16.77 7.26 -0.97
CA ASN A 129 16.24 7.03 -2.30
C ASN A 129 17.37 7.08 -3.34
N TRP A 130 17.79 5.91 -3.81
CA TRP A 130 18.84 5.78 -4.82
C TRP A 130 18.52 6.46 -6.15
N ASN A 131 17.26 6.47 -6.60
CA ASN A 131 16.91 7.06 -7.89
C ASN A 131 16.94 8.60 -7.86
N GLN A 132 16.70 9.19 -6.69
CA GLN A 132 16.70 10.64 -6.50
C GLN A 132 17.97 11.14 -5.80
N CYS A 133 18.87 10.25 -5.42
CA CYS A 133 20.09 10.52 -4.65
C CYS A 133 19.85 11.46 -3.45
N LYS A 134 18.82 11.19 -2.65
CA LYS A 134 18.52 11.99 -1.46
C LYS A 134 17.98 11.16 -0.30
N CYS A 135 18.24 11.64 0.91
CA CYS A 135 17.65 11.07 2.11
C CYS A 135 16.18 11.46 2.21
N MET A 136 15.30 10.47 2.34
CA MET A 136 13.87 10.72 2.50
C MET A 136 13.58 10.97 3.97
N LYS A 137 12.76 12.00 4.27
CA LYS A 137 12.32 12.23 5.66
C LYS A 137 11.59 10.99 6.17
N LYS A 138 11.90 10.60 7.41
CA LYS A 138 11.15 9.56 8.12
C LYS A 138 9.92 10.22 8.75
N CYS A 139 8.73 9.88 8.24
CA CYS A 139 7.48 10.23 8.90
C CYS A 139 6.97 8.97 9.60
N ASP A 140 6.84 8.98 10.93
CA ASP A 140 6.41 7.78 11.65
C ASP A 140 4.93 7.44 11.41
N ARG A 141 4.09 8.46 11.14
CA ARG A 141 2.66 8.30 10.82
C ARG A 141 2.11 9.52 10.09
N PRO A 142 1.10 9.34 9.22
CA PRO A 142 0.38 10.44 8.61
C PRO A 142 -0.43 11.19 9.67
N ASP A 143 -0.57 12.51 9.53
CA ASP A 143 -1.45 13.30 10.40
C ASP A 143 -2.91 12.89 10.16
N ARG A 144 -3.65 12.64 11.24
CA ARG A 144 -5.05 12.20 11.18
C ARG A 144 -6.01 13.28 10.68
N ARG A 145 -5.58 14.55 10.62
CA ARG A 145 -6.35 15.66 10.02
C ARG A 145 -6.20 15.73 8.51
N CYS A 146 -5.24 15.00 7.95
CA CYS A 146 -5.10 14.83 6.51
C CYS A 146 -6.02 13.71 6.03
N LYS A 147 -6.72 13.95 4.93
CA LYS A 147 -7.55 12.93 4.29
C LYS A 147 -6.69 11.70 3.93
N PRO A 148 -7.17 10.47 4.21
CA PRO A 148 -6.50 9.26 3.80
C PRO A 148 -6.20 9.25 2.29
N GLY A 149 -4.94 8.98 1.94
CA GLY A 149 -4.43 9.02 0.56
C GLY A 149 -3.75 10.32 0.16
N ASP A 150 -3.97 11.42 0.88
CA ASP A 150 -3.43 12.75 0.53
C ASP A 150 -2.10 13.08 1.23
N TRP A 151 -1.59 12.18 2.08
CA TRP A 151 -0.33 12.36 2.80
C TRP A 151 0.89 12.09 1.90
N ASP A 152 1.77 13.08 1.78
CA ASP A 152 3.06 12.91 1.12
C ASP A 152 4.12 12.40 2.12
N TRP A 153 4.49 11.14 1.96
CA TRP A 153 5.55 10.49 2.73
C TRP A 153 6.93 11.06 2.46
N ASN A 154 7.15 11.74 1.32
CA ASN A 154 8.45 12.30 0.98
C ASN A 154 8.70 13.63 1.72
N SER A 155 7.65 14.44 1.88
CA SER A 155 7.72 15.75 2.55
C SER A 155 7.18 15.74 3.98
N CYS A 156 6.55 14.66 4.43
CA CYS A 156 5.80 14.55 5.68
C CYS A 156 4.73 15.64 5.83
N HIS A 157 3.95 15.85 4.78
CA HIS A 157 2.92 16.90 4.76
C HIS A 157 1.68 16.45 3.97
N CYS A 158 0.52 16.99 4.30
CA CYS A 158 -0.72 16.71 3.58
C CYS A 158 -0.79 17.51 2.27
N LYS A 159 -0.76 16.85 1.11
CA LYS A 159 -0.87 17.55 -0.19
C LYS A 159 -2.30 17.86 -0.61
N GLY A 160 -3.27 17.21 0.01
CA GLY A 160 -4.67 17.33 -0.37
C GLY A 160 -5.53 17.92 0.74
N LYS A 161 -6.66 17.27 1.01
CA LYS A 161 -7.68 17.83 1.90
C LYS A 161 -7.24 17.72 3.36
N TRP A 162 -7.21 18.86 4.02
CA TRP A 162 -6.96 19.00 5.45
C TRP A 162 -8.23 19.46 6.17
N CYS A 163 -8.50 18.85 7.33
CA CYS A 163 -9.62 19.22 8.20
C CYS A 163 -9.12 19.44 9.63
N ASP A 164 -8.98 20.69 10.06
CA ASP A 164 -8.49 21.04 11.40
C ASP A 164 -9.36 20.50 12.52
N ASN A 165 -10.67 20.39 12.26
CA ASN A 165 -11.69 19.92 13.19
C ASN A 165 -11.95 18.40 13.09
N TYR A 166 -11.00 17.63 12.54
CA TYR A 166 -11.16 16.18 12.42
C TYR A 166 -11.48 15.53 13.77
N ASP A 167 -12.59 14.82 13.83
CA ASP A 167 -13.03 14.06 15.01
C ASP A 167 -12.81 12.57 14.79
N SER A 168 -11.85 11.99 15.52
CA SER A 168 -11.55 10.56 15.46
C SER A 168 -12.64 9.66 16.04
N ASN A 169 -13.58 10.22 16.82
CA ASN A 169 -14.73 9.47 17.36
C ASN A 169 -15.89 9.44 16.36
N CYS A 170 -15.80 10.18 15.27
CA CYS A 170 -16.82 10.17 14.24
C CYS A 170 -16.69 8.95 13.31
N ASN A 171 -17.64 8.01 13.44
CA ASN A 171 -17.68 6.82 12.59
C ASN A 171 -18.06 7.09 11.12
N ASN A 172 -18.60 8.27 10.80
CA ASN A 172 -19.03 8.63 9.44
C ASN A 172 -18.55 10.04 9.08
N TRP A 173 -17.24 10.24 9.04
CA TRP A 173 -16.64 11.54 8.73
C TRP A 173 -16.70 11.87 7.23
N ASN A 174 -17.21 13.06 6.88
CA ASN A 174 -17.16 13.57 5.52
C ASN A 174 -15.94 14.47 5.33
N TRP A 175 -14.91 13.96 4.65
CA TRP A 175 -13.67 14.69 4.36
C TRP A 175 -13.85 15.92 3.47
N ASN A 176 -14.80 15.93 2.55
CA ASN A 176 -15.00 17.07 1.65
C ASN A 176 -15.56 18.28 2.41
N GLN A 177 -16.49 18.02 3.34
CA GLN A 177 -17.17 19.02 4.15
C GLN A 177 -16.52 19.24 5.52
N CYS A 178 -15.51 18.44 5.88
CA CYS A 178 -14.86 18.45 7.20
C CYS A 178 -15.87 18.44 8.34
N LYS A 179 -16.81 17.49 8.32
CA LYS A 179 -17.82 17.37 9.38
C LYS A 179 -18.21 15.92 9.63
N CYS A 180 -18.56 15.65 10.89
CA CYS A 180 -19.12 14.36 11.26
C CYS A 180 -20.56 14.26 10.75
N MET A 181 -20.85 13.19 10.03
CA MET A 181 -22.19 12.91 9.54
C MET A 181 -22.93 12.08 10.57
N LYS A 182 -24.22 12.36 10.77
CA LYS A 182 -25.05 11.47 11.58
C LYS A 182 -25.09 10.09 10.95
N LYS A 183 -24.95 9.06 11.78
CA LYS A 183 -25.26 7.69 11.37
C LYS A 183 -26.79 7.56 11.34
N CYS A 184 -27.35 7.28 10.18
CA CYS A 184 -28.78 6.98 10.05
C CYS A 184 -28.93 5.46 9.99
N ASP A 185 -29.87 4.88 10.76
CA ASP A 185 -30.18 3.44 10.74
C ASP A 185 -30.89 2.96 9.46
N GLY A 186 -30.90 3.82 8.43
CA GLY A 186 -31.60 3.63 7.16
C GLY A 186 -32.56 4.79 6.88
N PRO A 187 -33.09 4.87 5.65
CA PRO A 187 -34.14 5.83 5.32
C PRO A 187 -35.47 5.39 5.92
N ASP A 188 -36.22 6.33 6.52
CA ASP A 188 -37.58 6.03 7.00
C ASP A 188 -38.47 5.60 5.83
N ARG A 189 -39.14 4.46 5.96
CA ARG A 189 -39.99 3.88 4.92
C ARG A 189 -41.19 4.75 4.56
N ARG A 190 -41.55 5.73 5.38
CA ARG A 190 -42.63 6.72 5.13
C ARG A 190 -42.15 7.92 4.33
N CYS A 191 -40.84 8.05 4.11
CA CYS A 191 -40.26 9.07 3.24
C CYS A 191 -40.21 8.56 1.80
N LYS A 192 -40.58 9.42 0.85
CA LYS A 192 -40.49 9.09 -0.58
C LYS A 192 -39.04 8.71 -0.94
N PRO A 193 -38.83 7.59 -1.69
CA PRO A 193 -37.51 7.22 -2.15
C PRO A 193 -36.82 8.37 -2.91
N GLY A 194 -35.59 8.68 -2.51
CA GLY A 194 -34.83 9.82 -3.04
C GLY A 194 -34.89 11.09 -2.19
N ASP A 195 -35.88 11.24 -1.30
CA ASP A 195 -36.08 12.46 -0.50
C ASP A 195 -35.43 12.40 0.90
N TRP A 196 -34.78 11.29 1.24
CA TRP A 196 -34.07 11.11 2.51
C TRP A 196 -32.72 11.83 2.53
N ASP A 197 -32.57 12.78 3.45
CA ASP A 197 -31.30 13.45 3.69
C ASP A 197 -30.45 12.66 4.70
N TRP A 198 -29.46 11.95 4.16
CA TRP A 198 -28.46 11.22 4.93
C TRP A 198 -27.61 12.09 5.87
N ASN A 199 -27.54 13.40 5.64
CA ASN A 199 -26.74 14.29 6.46
C ASN A 199 -27.45 14.62 7.78
N SER A 200 -28.77 14.80 7.73
CA SER A 200 -29.60 15.14 8.88
C SER A 200 -30.41 13.96 9.44
N CYS A 201 -30.44 12.83 8.73
CA CYS A 201 -31.31 11.68 8.99
C CYS A 201 -32.79 12.08 9.05
N LYS A 202 -33.22 12.90 8.08
CA LYS A 202 -34.60 13.39 7.99
C LYS A 202 -35.08 13.33 6.54
N CYS A 203 -36.38 13.15 6.36
CA CYS A 203 -37.00 13.32 5.06
C CYS A 203 -37.10 14.82 4.74
N ARG A 204 -36.55 15.24 3.59
CA ARG A 204 -36.66 16.63 3.11
C ARG A 204 -37.80 16.86 2.14
N GLY A 205 -38.33 15.78 1.57
CA GLY A 205 -39.40 15.85 0.59
C GLY A 205 -40.69 15.26 1.13
N LYS A 206 -41.35 14.43 0.31
CA LYS A 206 -42.70 13.98 0.59
C LYS A 206 -42.71 12.88 1.65
N TRP A 207 -43.52 13.09 2.67
CA TRP A 207 -43.72 12.15 3.77
C TRP A 207 -45.18 11.67 3.81
N CYS A 208 -45.38 10.35 3.88
CA CYS A 208 -46.70 9.72 3.95
C CYS A 208 -46.84 8.96 5.27
N ASN A 209 -47.52 9.55 6.26
CA ASN A 209 -47.75 8.93 7.57
C ASN A 209 -48.47 7.58 7.50
N ASN A 210 -49.29 7.40 6.47
CA ASN A 210 -50.11 6.22 6.21
C ASN A 210 -49.46 5.24 5.21
N TYR A 211 -48.14 5.35 4.97
CA TYR A 211 -47.44 4.45 4.06
C TYR A 211 -47.67 2.99 4.44
N ASP A 212 -48.18 2.22 3.48
CA ASP A 212 -48.40 0.78 3.62
C ASP A 212 -47.35 0.01 2.81
N SER A 213 -46.45 -0.68 3.50
CA SER A 213 -45.42 -1.50 2.86
C SER A 213 -45.96 -2.72 2.12
N ASN A 214 -47.22 -3.12 2.37
CA ASN A 214 -47.88 -4.21 1.66
C ASN A 214 -48.56 -3.74 0.37
N CYS A 215 -48.63 -2.43 0.14
CA CYS A 215 -49.16 -1.88 -1.09
C CYS A 215 -48.23 -2.18 -2.28
N LYS A 216 -48.71 -2.94 -3.26
CA LYS A 216 -47.94 -3.26 -4.48
C LYS A 216 -47.57 -2.04 -5.30
N THR A 217 -48.37 -0.97 -5.27
CA THR A 217 -48.10 0.25 -6.04
C THR A 217 -48.54 1.48 -5.26
N TRP A 218 -47.63 2.04 -4.48
CA TRP A 218 -47.88 3.23 -3.69
C TRP A 218 -47.74 4.51 -4.52
N ASN A 219 -48.71 5.42 -4.44
CA ASN A 219 -48.58 6.77 -4.98
C ASN A 219 -48.06 7.70 -3.88
N TRP A 220 -46.80 8.13 -4.02
CA TRP A 220 -46.15 9.02 -3.06
C TRP A 220 -46.71 10.43 -3.05
N ASP A 221 -47.24 10.94 -4.17
CA ASP A 221 -47.70 12.32 -4.27
C ASP A 221 -49.06 12.49 -3.57
N THR A 222 -49.94 11.51 -3.71
CA THR A 222 -51.26 11.48 -3.02
C THR A 222 -51.26 10.70 -1.71
N CYS A 223 -50.16 10.02 -1.36
CA CYS A 223 -50.06 9.14 -0.19
C CYS A 223 -51.18 8.09 -0.14
N GLN A 224 -51.41 7.41 -1.26
CA GLN A 224 -52.46 6.39 -1.39
C GLN A 224 -51.93 5.16 -2.08
N CYS A 225 -52.36 3.99 -1.62
CA CYS A 225 -52.15 2.77 -2.35
C CYS A 225 -53.01 2.79 -3.63
N LYS A 226 -52.39 2.61 -4.80
CA LYS A 226 -53.17 2.41 -6.03
C LYS A 226 -53.94 1.11 -5.89
N LYS A 227 -55.26 1.16 -6.04
CA LYS A 227 -56.05 -0.06 -6.15
C LYS A 227 -55.63 -0.79 -7.42
N VAL A 228 -55.25 -2.06 -7.28
CA VAL A 228 -54.97 -2.93 -8.43
C VAL A 228 -56.29 -3.51 -8.91
N CYS A 229 -56.85 -2.98 -9.99
CA CYS A 229 -58.06 -3.54 -10.61
C CYS A 229 -57.66 -4.74 -11.47
N ARG A 230 -58.08 -5.95 -11.10
CA ARG A 230 -57.80 -7.15 -11.90
C ARG A 230 -58.63 -7.24 -13.17
N GLN A 231 -59.85 -6.72 -13.13
CA GLN A 231 -60.76 -6.61 -14.27
C GLN A 231 -61.60 -5.35 -14.16
N ALA A 232 -61.99 -4.79 -15.30
CA ALA A 232 -63.05 -3.80 -15.34
C ALA A 232 -64.40 -4.47 -15.07
N ASP A 233 -65.33 -3.72 -14.49
CA ASP A 233 -66.70 -4.18 -14.34
C ASP A 233 -67.40 -4.23 -15.71
N ASN A 234 -67.91 -5.40 -16.09
CA ASN A 234 -68.58 -5.63 -17.36
C ASN A 234 -69.86 -4.79 -17.52
N SER A 235 -70.48 -4.36 -16.42
CA SER A 235 -71.66 -3.48 -16.45
C SER A 235 -71.29 -2.01 -16.64
N CYS A 236 -70.00 -1.66 -16.68
CA CYS A 236 -69.52 -0.31 -16.95
C CYS A 236 -69.07 -0.18 -18.40
N LYS A 237 -69.41 0.96 -19.04
CA LYS A 237 -68.87 1.27 -20.37
C LYS A 237 -67.33 1.23 -20.31
N PRO A 238 -66.63 0.52 -21.21
CA PRO A 238 -65.17 0.31 -21.09
C PRO A 238 -64.35 1.60 -20.96
N GLN A 239 -64.79 2.69 -21.60
CA GLN A 239 -64.12 4.00 -21.55
C GLN A 239 -64.34 4.76 -20.23
N ASP A 240 -65.38 4.39 -19.46
CA ASP A 240 -65.77 5.07 -18.23
C ASP A 240 -65.20 4.40 -16.97
N TRP A 241 -64.47 3.28 -17.11
CA TRP A 241 -63.84 2.59 -16.00
C TRP A 241 -62.59 3.32 -15.51
N ASP A 242 -62.61 3.76 -14.25
CA ASP A 242 -61.45 4.36 -13.59
C ASP A 242 -60.52 3.29 -13.01
N TRP A 243 -59.48 2.95 -13.78
CA TRP A 243 -58.43 2.03 -13.37
C TRP A 243 -57.63 2.46 -12.12
N ASN A 244 -57.66 3.74 -11.72
CA ASN A 244 -56.97 4.18 -10.51
C ASN A 244 -57.79 3.94 -9.23
N ASN A 245 -59.12 3.98 -9.33
CA ASN A 245 -60.04 3.85 -8.20
C ASN A 245 -60.88 2.56 -8.22
N CYS A 246 -60.76 1.76 -9.29
CA CYS A 246 -61.55 0.58 -9.58
C CYS A 246 -63.05 0.82 -9.44
N ARG A 247 -63.55 1.85 -10.15
CA ARG A 247 -64.97 2.19 -10.18
C ARG A 247 -65.38 2.73 -11.54
N CYS A 248 -66.64 2.54 -11.90
CA CYS A 248 -67.23 3.20 -13.06
C CYS A 248 -67.45 4.69 -12.76
N LYS A 249 -66.96 5.59 -13.62
CA LYS A 249 -67.24 7.04 -13.56
C LYS A 249 -68.48 7.45 -14.33
N GLY A 250 -68.88 6.63 -15.28
CA GLY A 250 -70.01 6.87 -16.16
C GLY A 250 -71.23 6.03 -15.80
N LYS A 251 -72.08 5.82 -16.80
CA LYS A 251 -73.32 5.07 -16.66
C LYS A 251 -73.02 3.58 -16.50
N ARG A 252 -73.72 2.94 -15.57
CA ARG A 252 -73.65 1.50 -15.34
C ARG A 252 -74.94 0.86 -15.88
N CYS A 253 -74.80 -0.16 -16.72
CA CYS A 253 -75.91 -0.93 -17.25
C CYS A 253 -75.94 -2.28 -16.54
N ASP A 254 -76.71 -2.38 -15.46
CA ASP A 254 -76.76 -3.60 -14.63
C ASP A 254 -77.33 -4.81 -15.41
N ASN A 255 -78.08 -4.56 -16.46
CA ASN A 255 -78.62 -5.56 -17.39
C ASN A 255 -77.67 -5.88 -18.56
N PHE A 256 -76.39 -5.52 -18.47
CA PHE A 256 -75.41 -5.80 -19.54
C PHE A 256 -75.34 -7.28 -19.88
N GLN A 257 -75.38 -7.56 -21.18
CA GLN A 257 -75.33 -8.91 -21.74
C GLN A 257 -74.06 -9.06 -22.57
N SER A 258 -73.09 -9.83 -22.08
CA SER A 258 -71.79 -10.04 -22.76
C SER A 258 -71.90 -10.74 -24.11
N ASN A 259 -73.01 -11.44 -24.36
CA ASN A 259 -73.33 -12.11 -25.62
C ASN A 259 -74.01 -11.17 -26.65
N CYS A 260 -74.29 -9.91 -26.30
CA CYS A 260 -74.82 -8.94 -27.24
C CYS A 260 -73.68 -8.28 -28.04
N ASN A 261 -73.61 -8.57 -29.34
CA ASN A 261 -72.58 -8.01 -30.22
C ASN A 261 -72.69 -6.50 -30.47
N ASN A 262 -73.86 -5.90 -30.26
CA ASN A 262 -74.11 -4.48 -30.49
C ASN A 262 -74.86 -3.84 -29.32
N TRP A 263 -74.19 -3.75 -28.18
CA TRP A 263 -74.75 -3.15 -26.97
C TRP A 263 -74.76 -1.62 -27.03
N ASP A 264 -75.92 -1.02 -26.80
CA ASP A 264 -76.07 0.42 -26.64
C ASP A 264 -75.88 0.81 -25.17
N TRP A 265 -74.74 1.43 -24.87
CA TRP A 265 -74.39 1.88 -23.52
C TRP A 265 -75.19 3.09 -23.03
N ASP A 266 -75.79 3.88 -23.92
CA ASP A 266 -76.54 5.08 -23.52
C ASP A 266 -77.96 4.71 -23.07
N HIS A 267 -78.55 3.72 -23.75
CA HIS A 267 -79.89 3.19 -23.48
C HIS A 267 -79.90 1.84 -22.75
N CYS A 268 -78.74 1.28 -22.41
CA CYS A 268 -78.57 -0.01 -21.74
C CYS A 268 -79.42 -1.14 -22.37
N LYS A 269 -79.32 -1.32 -23.69
CA LYS A 269 -80.07 -2.35 -24.42
C LYS A 269 -79.28 -2.93 -25.58
N CYS A 270 -79.55 -4.19 -25.90
CA CYS A 270 -78.98 -4.81 -27.09
C CYS A 270 -79.68 -4.28 -28.34
N ARG A 271 -78.92 -3.78 -29.33
CA ARG A 271 -79.48 -3.40 -30.63
C ARG A 271 -79.48 -4.61 -31.55
N HIS A 272 -80.68 -5.09 -31.91
CA HIS A 272 -80.83 -6.02 -33.01
C HIS A 272 -80.71 -5.25 -34.33
N LYS A 273 -79.93 -5.78 -35.29
CA LYS A 273 -79.96 -5.28 -36.66
C LYS A 273 -81.35 -5.58 -37.22
N THR A 274 -82.13 -4.53 -37.49
CA THR A 274 -83.20 -4.54 -38.49
C THR A 274 -82.59 -4.56 -39.88
#